data_AF-A0A392QQT1-F1
#
_entry.id   AF-A0A392QQT1-F1
#
_cell.length_a   1.000
_cell.length_b   1.000
_cell.length_c   1.000
_cell.angle_alpha   90.00
_cell.angle_beta   90.00
_cell.angle_gamma   90.00
#
_symmetry.space_group_name_H-M   'P 1'
#
loop_
_entity.id
_entity.type
_entity.pdbx_description
1 polymer ?
#
loop_
_entity_poly.entity_id
_entity_poly.type
_entity_poly.pdbx_seq_one_letter_code
_entity_poly.pdbx_strand_id
1 'polypeptide(L)' 'MSEFLLGSGFDRLLEQLSQIEINGISRFEHPPASKAAVDSLPTIEIDNTHLEMEPHCAVCMEAFELATVVREMP' A
#
# COMPACT_ATOMS: atom_id res chain seq x y z
N MET A 1 -4.18 -13.61 35.63
CA MET A 1 -3.76 -12.48 34.76
C MET A 1 -3.81 -12.91 33.29
N SER A 2 -5.01 -13.06 32.70
CA SER A 2 -5.23 -13.11 31.24
C SER A 2 -6.69 -13.37 30.80
N GLU A 3 -7.67 -13.51 31.71
CA GLU A 3 -9.07 -13.79 31.30
C GLU A 3 -9.74 -12.67 30.47
N PHE A 4 -9.17 -11.46 30.44
CA PHE A 4 -9.62 -10.39 29.55
C PHE A 4 -9.38 -10.67 28.06
N LEU A 5 -8.48 -11.59 27.72
CA LEU A 5 -8.08 -11.90 26.34
C LEU A 5 -8.69 -13.20 25.80
N LEU A 6 -9.43 -13.97 26.61
CA LEU A 6 -9.97 -15.29 26.25
C LEU A 6 -11.51 -15.31 26.07
N GLY A 7 -12.14 -14.14 25.93
CA GLY A 7 -13.59 -14.02 25.72
C GLY A 7 -13.99 -12.69 25.06
N SER A 8 -15.23 -12.25 25.31
CA SER A 8 -15.89 -11.08 24.70
C SER A 8 -15.14 -9.73 24.78
N GLY A 9 -14.07 -9.66 25.58
CA GLY A 9 -13.18 -8.50 25.62
C GLY A 9 -12.44 -8.28 24.30
N PHE A 10 -12.00 -9.35 23.63
CA PHE A 10 -11.32 -9.23 22.33
C PHE A 10 -12.29 -8.87 21.21
N ASP A 11 -13.46 -9.49 21.16
CA ASP A 11 -14.50 -9.16 20.17
C ASP A 11 -14.92 -7.69 20.26
N ARG A 12 -15.06 -7.16 21.47
CA ARG A 12 -15.37 -5.75 21.70
C ARG A 12 -14.22 -4.82 21.29
N LEU A 13 -12.97 -5.23 21.47
CA LEU A 13 -11.82 -4.48 20.95
C LEU A 13 -11.78 -4.48 19.42
N LEU A 14 -12.05 -5.62 18.76
CA LEU A 14 -12.18 -5.71 17.32
C LEU A 14 -13.31 -4.82 16.79
N GLU A 15 -14.44 -4.80 17.48
CA GLU A 15 -15.60 -3.96 17.11
C GLU A 15 -15.32 -2.46 17.32
N GLN A 16 -14.52 -2.09 18.32
CA GLN A 16 -14.04 -0.72 18.49
C GLN A 16 -13.03 -0.34 17.40
N LEU A 17 -12.12 -1.23 17.02
CA LEU A 17 -11.15 -0.98 15.95
C LEU A 17 -11.83 -0.85 14.59
N SER A 18 -12.82 -1.69 14.29
CA SER A 18 -13.61 -1.59 13.06
C SER A 18 -14.42 -0.28 13.02
N GLN A 19 -14.98 0.16 14.15
CA GLN A 19 -15.65 1.47 14.25
C GLN A 19 -14.68 2.64 14.07
N ILE A 20 -13.44 2.56 14.55
CA ILE A 20 -12.41 3.58 14.31
C ILE A 20 -12.05 3.65 12.81
N GLU A 21 -11.99 2.50 12.15
CA GLU A 21 -11.77 2.40 10.71
C GLU A 21 -12.96 2.98 9.91
N ILE A 22 -14.19 2.71 10.35
CA ILE A 22 -15.44 3.17 9.72
C ILE A 22 -15.69 4.67 9.97
N ASN A 23 -15.39 5.17 11.17
CA ASN A 23 -15.59 6.58 11.55
C ASN A 23 -14.47 7.51 11.06
N GLY A 24 -13.60 7.02 10.18
CA GLY A 24 -12.93 7.84 9.19
C GLY A 24 -11.75 8.69 9.66
N ILE A 25 -11.38 8.68 10.93
CA ILE A 25 -10.21 9.48 11.38
C ILE A 25 -8.92 9.08 10.64
N SER A 26 -8.77 7.81 10.25
CA SER A 26 -7.59 7.35 9.50
C SER A 26 -7.79 7.29 7.97
N ARG A 27 -9.03 7.22 7.47
CA ARG A 27 -9.30 7.09 6.02
C ARG A 27 -9.30 8.43 5.29
N PHE A 28 -9.60 9.53 5.99
CA PHE A 28 -9.58 10.87 5.40
C PHE A 28 -8.18 11.50 5.34
N GLU A 29 -7.22 10.98 6.09
CA GLU A 29 -5.86 11.52 6.10
C GLU A 29 -5.15 11.26 4.75
N HIS A 30 -5.36 10.08 4.15
CA HIS A 30 -4.67 9.66 2.92
C HIS A 30 -5.68 9.37 1.79
N PRO A 31 -6.32 10.41 1.21
CA PRO A 31 -7.17 10.21 0.05
C PRO A 31 -6.37 9.60 -1.11
N PRO A 32 -7.01 8.80 -1.99
CA PRO A 32 -6.35 8.31 -3.20
C PRO A 32 -5.73 9.44 -4.00
N ALA A 33 -4.55 9.19 -4.58
CA ALA A 33 -3.87 10.17 -5.41
C ALA A 33 -4.77 10.63 -6.57
N SER A 34 -4.73 11.93 -6.89
CA SER A 34 -5.45 12.46 -8.05
C SER A 34 -4.85 11.91 -9.35
N LYS A 35 -5.66 11.86 -10.42
CA LYS A 35 -5.18 11.45 -11.75
C LYS A 35 -3.99 12.32 -12.22
N ALA A 36 -4.04 13.62 -11.96
CA ALA A 36 -2.95 14.53 -12.28
C ALA A 36 -1.65 14.20 -11.52
N ALA A 37 -1.74 13.78 -10.25
CA ALA A 37 -0.58 13.36 -9.48
C ALA A 37 0.04 12.08 -10.06
N VAL A 38 -0.78 11.07 -10.38
CA VAL A 38 -0.32 9.86 -11.07
C VAL A 38 0.30 10.22 -12.42
N ASP A 39 -0.35 11.11 -13.19
CA ASP A 39 0.10 11.63 -14.49
C ASP A 39 1.36 12.48 -14.45
N SER A 40 1.81 12.90 -13.26
CA SER A 40 3.07 13.59 -13.06
C SER A 40 4.24 12.69 -12.64
N LEU A 41 3.99 11.41 -12.37
CA LEU A 41 5.05 10.47 -11.99
C LEU A 41 6.12 10.36 -13.08
N PRO A 42 7.41 10.30 -12.69
CA PRO A 42 8.52 10.17 -13.62
C PRO A 42 8.35 8.90 -14.46
N THR A 43 8.56 9.06 -15.76
CA THR A 43 8.58 7.95 -16.71
C THR A 43 10.03 7.56 -16.96
N ILE A 44 10.35 6.30 -16.64
CA ILE A 44 11.69 5.73 -16.80
C ILE A 44 11.60 4.47 -17.64
N GLU A 45 12.74 4.04 -18.19
CA GLU A 45 12.88 2.79 -18.92
C GLU A 45 13.70 1.81 -18.07
N ILE A 46 13.21 0.58 -17.90
CA ILE A 46 13.90 -0.44 -17.09
C ILE A 46 15.21 -0.84 -17.77
N ASP A 47 16.31 -0.69 -17.03
CA ASP A 47 17.64 -1.16 -17.40
C ASP A 47 18.18 -2.22 -16.42
N ASN A 48 19.39 -2.71 -16.67
CA ASN A 48 20.01 -3.74 -15.83
C ASN A 48 20.23 -3.29 -14.38
N THR A 49 20.47 -2.00 -14.14
CA THR A 49 20.69 -1.50 -12.77
C THR A 49 19.40 -1.58 -11.95
N HIS A 50 18.25 -1.32 -12.57
CA HIS A 50 16.94 -1.50 -11.94
C HIS A 50 16.68 -2.97 -11.60
N LEU A 51 17.00 -3.90 -12.51
CA LEU A 51 16.81 -5.34 -12.27
C LEU A 51 17.72 -5.91 -11.18
N GLU A 52 18.91 -5.35 -11.00
CA GLU A 52 19.83 -5.72 -9.91
C GLU A 52 19.31 -5.24 -8.54
N MET A 53 18.60 -4.12 -8.49
CA MET A 53 18.07 -3.54 -7.26
C MET A 53 16.70 -4.10 -6.86
N GLU A 54 15.72 -4.06 -7.77
CA GLU A 54 14.35 -4.50 -7.54
C GLU A 54 13.78 -5.12 -8.82
N PRO A 55 13.84 -6.46 -8.98
CA PRO A 55 13.46 -7.11 -10.23
C PRO A 55 11.96 -7.27 -10.45
N HIS A 56 11.10 -6.89 -9.48
CA HIS A 56 9.65 -7.11 -9.55
C HIS A 56 8.84 -5.85 -9.27
N CYS A 57 7.67 -5.75 -9.87
CA CYS A 57 6.73 -4.68 -9.58
C CYS A 57 6.16 -4.84 -8.16
N ALA A 58 6.23 -3.78 -7.35
CA ALA A 58 5.70 -3.75 -5.99
C ALA A 58 4.15 -3.94 -5.91
N VAL A 59 3.44 -3.78 -7.02
CA VAL A 59 1.97 -3.87 -7.08
C VAL A 59 1.49 -5.23 -7.55
N CYS A 60 1.88 -5.67 -8.75
CA CYS A 60 1.45 -6.97 -9.31
C CYS A 60 2.40 -8.13 -8.96
N MET A 61 3.57 -7.86 -8.38
CA MET A 61 4.60 -8.86 -8.01
C MET A 61 5.21 -9.61 -9.21
N GLU A 62 5.00 -9.12 -10.43
CA GLU A 62 5.55 -9.68 -11.66
C GLU A 62 6.96 -9.14 -11.93
N ALA A 63 7.79 -9.93 -12.62
CA ALA A 63 9.14 -9.54 -12.98
C ALA A 63 9.13 -8.42 -14.03
N PHE A 64 10.07 -7.48 -13.94
CA PHE A 64 10.26 -6.46 -14.95
C PHE A 64 10.95 -7.02 -16.21
N GLU A 65 10.60 -6.46 -17.37
CA GLU A 65 11.28 -6.72 -18.64
C GLU A 65 12.19 -5.53 -19.00
N LEU A 66 13.38 -5.82 -19.54
CA LEU A 66 14.30 -4.78 -20.02
C LEU A 66 13.65 -3.92 -21.11
N ALA A 67 14.02 -2.65 -21.16
CA ALA A 67 13.49 -1.65 -22.08
C ALA A 67 11.98 -1.37 -21.93
N THR A 68 11.37 -1.81 -20.83
CA THR A 68 9.97 -1.48 -20.53
C THR A 68 9.88 -0.07 -19.97
N VAL A 69 8.98 0.73 -20.55
CA VAL A 69 8.67 2.06 -20.04
C VAL A 69 7.67 1.95 -18.90
N VAL A 70 8.08 2.41 -17.71
CA VAL A 70 7.28 2.35 -16.48
C VAL A 70 7.17 3.74 -15.83
N ARG A 71 6.30 3.84 -14.83
CA ARG A 71 6.25 5.02 -13.96
C ARG A 71 6.86 4.67 -12.62
N GLU A 72 7.88 5.42 -12.22
CA GLU A 72 8.52 5.24 -10.93
C GLU A 72 7.67 5.91 -9.84
N MET A 73 7.32 5.13 -8.82
CA MET A 73 6.58 5.61 -7.65
C MET A 73 7.52 6.37 -6.71
N PRO A 74 7.05 7.45 -6.05
CA PRO A 74 7.85 8.26 -5.13
C PRO A 74 8.08 7.58 -3.78
#